data_AF-A0A6P7T9L8-F1
#
_entry.id   AF-A0A6P7T9L8-F1
#
_cell.length_a   1.000
_cell.length_b   1.000
_cell.length_c   1.000
_cell.angle_alpha   90.00
_cell.angle_beta   90.00
_cell.angle_gamma   90.00
#
_symmetry.space_group_name_H-M   'P 1'
#
loop_
_entity.id
_entity.type
_entity.pdbx_description
1 polymer ?
#
loop_
_entity_poly.entity_id
_entity_poly.type
_entity_poly.pdbx_seq_one_letter_code
_entity_poly.pdbx_strand_id
1 'polypeptide(L)'
;METRRFFIRLFFLLTFFQMVLQLEGSVVCYKKFRKRRGVCKRPLKRQVYSTAIQCCSDRGSGWTRKVDKVGKNSYRCTSCEILKKFSLPPADAVKPTLAPWGEWTECTVTCGAGWRSKYRQCPTCRPDDYRNRLFQPCMIRSYCPVDGNWGPWYQWHPCTKSCGGGRRSRTRACIYPPPANDGKDCVGSSVEEAACNTKPCPVNGRWSNWTPWSTCSASCGAGSMKRVRKCDNPEPKYRGRPCGGSSYQVKKCVKIKCQQDGGWSLWSSWSPCPVTCGTAFRIRNRECNSPKPLYGGNYCRGPKTEKLECRGRRPCPVSIHGSWSNWSAFGSCNARRCSGIRGFKTRHRTCTKPKPRHYGRQCRGRSIEKRECYNNIDCPVNGKWCHWSQWIRCTAAKCTSPFATERRVRKCACPKPQHKGAPCPDGADEEIRKCAERPYCRKLVSIHKTTTIRTTELTEQYLIESTLHNLTTMWPKTSTEQVSTLNISLIP
;
A
#
# COMPACT_ATOMS: atom_id res chain seq x y z
N MET A 1 47.69 -52.28 32.22
CA MET A 1 49.11 -52.57 32.51
C MET A 1 49.40 -52.95 33.98
N GLU A 2 48.44 -52.85 34.92
CA GLU A 2 48.77 -52.94 36.36
C GLU A 2 48.94 -54.35 36.91
N THR A 3 48.24 -55.35 36.38
CA THR A 3 48.36 -56.77 36.79
C THR A 3 49.81 -57.28 36.74
N ARG A 4 50.60 -56.85 35.75
CA ARG A 4 52.02 -57.23 35.59
C ARG A 4 52.93 -56.63 36.68
N ARG A 5 52.54 -55.55 37.36
CA ARG A 5 53.31 -54.94 38.47
C ARG A 5 53.11 -55.66 39.80
N PHE A 6 51.98 -56.35 40.00
CA PHE A 6 51.66 -57.04 41.24
C PHE A 6 52.51 -58.32 41.43
N PHE A 7 52.56 -59.17 40.40
CA PHE A 7 53.36 -60.40 40.40
C PHE A 7 54.86 -60.16 40.63
N ILE A 8 55.43 -59.11 40.01
CA ILE A 8 56.85 -58.78 40.19
C ILE A 8 57.16 -58.44 41.66
N ARG A 9 56.30 -57.67 42.34
CA ARG A 9 56.49 -57.34 43.77
C ARG A 9 56.35 -58.56 44.68
N LEU A 10 55.43 -59.48 44.38
CA LEU A 10 55.25 -60.70 45.16
C LEU A 10 56.45 -61.65 45.00
N PHE A 11 56.98 -61.78 43.77
CA PHE A 11 58.16 -62.62 43.48
C PHE A 11 59.41 -62.12 44.22
N PHE A 12 59.68 -60.80 44.18
CA PHE A 12 60.80 -60.21 44.91
C PHE A 12 60.70 -60.36 46.43
N LEU A 13 59.50 -60.30 47.01
CA LEU A 13 59.32 -60.51 48.45
C LEU A 13 59.61 -61.96 48.87
N LEU A 14 59.16 -62.95 48.08
CA LEU A 14 59.43 -64.37 48.36
C LEU A 14 60.92 -64.72 48.22
N THR A 15 61.60 -64.25 47.17
CA THR A 15 63.05 -64.48 47.01
C THR A 15 63.88 -63.79 48.09
N PHE A 16 63.45 -62.64 48.60
CA PHE A 16 64.16 -61.94 49.69
C PHE A 16 63.98 -62.68 51.03
N PHE A 17 62.80 -63.22 51.31
CA PHE A 17 62.54 -63.99 52.53
C PHE A 17 63.38 -65.28 52.59
N GLN A 18 63.57 -65.93 51.44
CA GLN A 18 64.34 -67.17 51.34
C GLN A 18 65.87 -66.99 51.47
N MET A 19 66.37 -65.74 51.45
CA MET A 19 67.78 -65.42 51.67
C MET A 19 68.11 -64.98 53.11
N VAL A 20 67.11 -64.89 54.00
CA VAL A 20 67.28 -64.48 55.41
C VAL A 20 67.47 -65.67 56.36
N LEU A 21 67.15 -66.90 55.92
CA LEU A 21 67.23 -68.13 56.72
C LEU A 21 68.62 -68.82 56.73
N GLN A 22 69.69 -68.06 56.50
CA GLN A 22 71.07 -68.49 56.76
C GLN A 22 71.86 -67.36 57.43
N LEU A 23 72.01 -67.40 58.76
CA LEU A 23 73.15 -66.85 59.55
C LEU A 23 72.97 -66.92 61.09
N GLU A 24 71.96 -67.63 61.62
CA GLU A 24 71.89 -67.85 63.07
C GLU A 24 72.98 -68.84 63.54
N GLY A 25 73.88 -68.37 64.40
CA GLY A 25 74.91 -69.19 65.06
C GLY A 25 76.34 -68.63 64.99
N SER A 26 76.66 -67.78 64.01
CA SER A 26 78.03 -67.27 63.84
C SER A 26 78.46 -66.31 64.95
N VAL A 27 79.52 -66.66 65.69
CA VAL A 27 80.14 -65.84 66.72
C VAL A 27 81.43 -65.20 66.20
N VAL A 28 81.57 -63.88 66.39
CA VAL A 28 82.76 -63.12 66.01
C VAL A 28 83.71 -62.99 67.20
N CYS A 29 84.96 -63.40 67.00
CA CYS A 29 85.98 -63.53 68.04
C CYS A 29 87.06 -62.43 67.96
N TYR A 30 87.57 -61.98 69.11
CA TYR A 30 88.54 -60.87 69.19
C TYR A 30 89.75 -61.19 70.06
N LYS A 31 90.94 -60.76 69.59
CA LYS A 31 92.23 -61.03 70.24
C LYS A 31 92.57 -60.10 71.43
N LYS A 32 91.74 -59.11 71.76
CA LYS A 32 91.94 -58.27 72.97
C LYS A 32 90.65 -57.64 73.49
N PHE A 33 90.33 -57.88 74.75
CA PHE A 33 89.24 -57.25 75.51
C PHE A 33 89.75 -56.08 76.38
N ARG A 34 88.92 -55.09 76.69
CA ARG A 34 89.21 -53.99 77.63
C ARG A 34 88.11 -53.88 78.69
N LYS A 35 88.34 -54.54 79.83
CA LYS A 35 87.43 -54.67 80.99
C LYS A 35 86.76 -53.34 81.41
N ARG A 36 87.54 -52.27 81.62
CA ARG A 36 87.04 -50.92 82.00
C ARG A 36 86.10 -50.22 80.98
N ARG A 37 85.90 -50.76 79.76
CA ARG A 37 85.03 -50.13 78.73
C ARG A 37 84.13 -51.11 77.97
N GLY A 38 84.09 -52.40 78.32
CA GLY A 38 83.22 -53.39 77.65
C GLY A 38 83.47 -53.57 76.14
N VAL A 39 84.67 -53.27 75.65
CA VAL A 39 85.00 -53.27 74.21
C VAL A 39 86.19 -54.16 73.86
N CYS A 40 86.09 -54.78 72.68
CA CYS A 40 87.12 -55.56 72.03
C CYS A 40 87.83 -54.77 70.93
N LYS A 41 89.07 -55.16 70.63
CA LYS A 41 89.85 -54.73 69.45
C LYS A 41 90.50 -55.92 68.77
N ARG A 42 90.88 -55.75 67.49
CA ARG A 42 91.49 -56.78 66.62
C ARG A 42 90.58 -58.03 66.48
N PRO A 43 89.54 -57.99 65.63
CA PRO A 43 88.80 -59.19 65.25
C PRO A 43 89.76 -60.21 64.59
N LEU A 44 89.56 -61.49 64.88
CA LEU A 44 90.27 -62.58 64.23
C LEU A 44 89.67 -62.76 62.83
N LYS A 45 90.54 -62.79 61.81
CA LYS A 45 90.16 -62.71 60.38
C LYS A 45 90.21 -64.05 59.62
N ARG A 46 90.24 -65.17 60.33
CA ARG A 46 90.13 -66.53 59.77
C ARG A 46 89.19 -67.35 60.66
N GLN A 47 88.34 -68.15 60.01
CA GLN A 47 87.26 -68.98 60.57
C GLN A 47 86.09 -68.21 61.24
N VAL A 48 84.93 -68.85 61.22
CA VAL A 48 83.68 -68.44 61.89
C VAL A 48 83.46 -69.42 63.03
N TYR A 49 83.30 -68.93 64.26
CA TYR A 49 83.10 -69.77 65.43
C TYR A 49 81.60 -70.07 65.59
N SER A 50 81.22 -71.32 65.84
CA SER A 50 79.81 -71.69 66.06
C SER A 50 79.33 -71.40 67.48
N THR A 51 80.25 -71.25 68.44
CA THR A 51 79.92 -70.94 69.83
C THR A 51 80.91 -69.96 70.46
N ALA A 52 80.46 -69.30 71.53
CA ALA A 52 81.31 -68.46 72.37
C ALA A 52 82.42 -69.26 73.05
N ILE A 53 82.14 -70.50 73.45
CA ILE A 53 83.11 -71.41 74.09
C ILE A 53 84.27 -71.69 73.14
N GLN A 54 83.99 -72.02 71.87
CA GLN A 54 85.02 -72.29 70.85
C GLN A 54 85.97 -71.08 70.66
N CYS A 55 85.43 -69.87 70.54
CA CYS A 55 86.21 -68.63 70.46
C CYS A 55 87.08 -68.41 71.72
N CYS A 56 86.54 -68.67 72.91
CA CYS A 56 87.24 -68.47 74.18
C CYS A 56 88.28 -69.57 74.50
N SER A 57 88.27 -70.68 73.77
CA SER A 57 89.33 -71.69 73.76
C SER A 57 90.44 -71.34 72.75
N ASP A 58 90.09 -70.94 71.53
CA ASP A 58 91.06 -70.57 70.48
C ASP A 58 91.58 -69.13 70.62
N ARG A 59 92.32 -68.88 71.72
CA ARG A 59 93.08 -67.64 71.97
C ARG A 59 92.26 -66.33 71.98
N GLY A 60 90.92 -66.41 71.94
CA GLY A 60 90.02 -65.27 72.05
C GLY A 60 89.97 -64.68 73.45
N SER A 61 89.94 -63.34 73.55
CA SER A 61 89.75 -62.62 74.82
C SER A 61 88.29 -62.18 75.05
N GLY A 62 87.50 -62.11 73.98
CA GLY A 62 86.09 -61.75 74.03
C GLY A 62 85.39 -61.97 72.69
N TRP A 63 84.06 -62.02 72.74
CA TRP A 63 83.20 -62.51 71.66
C TRP A 63 81.92 -61.67 71.51
N THR A 64 81.27 -61.74 70.35
CA THR A 64 79.89 -61.27 70.17
C THR A 64 79.13 -62.11 69.14
N ARG A 65 77.81 -62.24 69.31
CA ARG A 65 76.88 -62.76 68.28
C ARG A 65 76.47 -61.71 67.24
N LYS A 66 76.61 -60.41 67.54
CA LYS A 66 76.24 -59.30 66.65
C LYS A 66 77.31 -58.21 66.67
N VAL A 67 77.78 -57.79 65.49
CA VAL A 67 78.90 -56.84 65.37
C VAL A 67 78.41 -55.41 65.63
N ASP A 68 78.55 -54.95 66.88
CA ASP A 68 78.38 -53.56 67.29
C ASP A 68 79.74 -52.83 67.32
N LYS A 69 79.85 -51.70 66.64
CA LYS A 69 81.11 -50.98 66.37
C LYS A 69 81.12 -49.60 67.03
N VAL A 70 81.65 -49.56 68.25
CA VAL A 70 81.70 -48.37 69.13
C VAL A 70 82.85 -47.39 68.77
N GLY A 71 83.63 -47.65 67.72
CA GLY A 71 84.62 -46.68 67.22
C GLY A 71 85.65 -47.26 66.25
N LYS A 72 86.70 -46.46 65.93
CA LYS A 72 87.79 -46.87 65.03
C LYS A 72 88.47 -48.13 65.60
N ASN A 73 88.29 -49.25 64.89
CA ASN A 73 88.67 -50.62 65.28
C ASN A 73 88.33 -51.01 66.74
N SER A 74 87.14 -50.63 67.21
CA SER A 74 86.64 -50.89 68.56
C SER A 74 85.19 -51.38 68.51
N TYR A 75 84.88 -52.48 69.20
CA TYR A 75 83.59 -53.20 69.08
C TYR A 75 83.05 -53.59 70.46
N ARG A 76 81.73 -53.65 70.66
CA ARG A 76 81.14 -54.18 71.89
C ARG A 76 81.22 -55.71 71.90
N CYS A 77 81.56 -56.29 73.05
CA CYS A 77 81.74 -57.73 73.19
C CYS A 77 81.66 -58.18 74.66
N THR A 78 81.44 -59.48 74.85
CA THR A 78 81.45 -60.16 76.14
C THR A 78 82.85 -60.72 76.46
N SER A 79 83.28 -60.65 77.72
CA SER A 79 84.57 -61.23 78.17
C SER A 79 84.56 -62.76 78.12
N CYS A 80 85.66 -63.36 77.67
CA CYS A 80 85.85 -64.82 77.79
C CYS A 80 86.05 -65.29 79.25
N GLU A 81 86.39 -64.39 80.18
CA GLU A 81 86.49 -64.72 81.62
C GLU A 81 85.16 -65.22 82.20
N ILE A 82 84.02 -64.78 81.66
CA ILE A 82 82.68 -65.10 82.18
C ILE A 82 82.37 -66.60 82.03
N LEU A 83 82.89 -67.23 80.98
CA LEU A 83 82.71 -68.67 80.74
C LEU A 83 83.62 -69.55 81.60
N LYS A 84 84.59 -68.97 82.33
CA LYS A 84 85.50 -69.69 83.24
C LYS A 84 85.07 -69.65 84.72
N LYS A 85 83.85 -69.21 85.01
CA LYS A 85 83.33 -69.04 86.39
C LYS A 85 82.26 -70.04 86.84
N PHE A 86 81.97 -71.07 86.05
CA PHE A 86 81.06 -72.16 86.43
C PHE A 86 81.78 -73.50 86.51
N SER A 87 82.46 -73.72 87.64
CA SER A 87 82.85 -75.04 88.15
C SER A 87 82.14 -75.23 89.49
N LEU A 88 81.09 -76.04 89.51
CA LEU A 88 80.30 -76.31 90.72
C LEU A 88 80.96 -77.41 91.57
N PRO A 89 81.19 -77.20 92.88
CA PRO A 89 81.48 -78.29 93.80
C PRO A 89 80.22 -79.18 94.02
N PRO A 90 80.38 -80.42 94.51
CA PRO A 90 79.27 -81.36 94.71
C PRO A 90 78.32 -80.92 95.83
N ALA A 91 77.14 -81.54 95.87
CA ALA A 91 76.08 -81.25 96.83
C ALA A 91 76.12 -82.22 98.02
N ASP A 92 75.78 -81.70 99.20
CA ASP A 92 75.46 -82.49 100.39
C ASP A 92 74.02 -82.25 100.87
N ALA A 93 73.50 -83.21 101.63
CA ALA A 93 72.07 -83.47 101.71
C ALA A 93 71.24 -82.49 102.56
N VAL A 94 70.19 -81.94 101.95
CA VAL A 94 68.94 -81.59 102.66
C VAL A 94 67.77 -82.13 101.86
N LYS A 95 66.95 -83.02 102.45
CA LYS A 95 65.62 -83.36 101.94
C LYS A 95 64.65 -82.25 102.37
N PRO A 96 64.12 -81.39 101.47
CA PRO A 96 63.19 -80.35 101.88
C PRO A 96 61.76 -80.91 101.84
N THR A 97 61.11 -80.96 103.00
CA THR A 97 59.66 -81.16 103.09
C THR A 97 58.97 -80.01 102.34
N LEU A 98 58.04 -80.34 101.43
CA LEU A 98 57.36 -79.33 100.61
C LEU A 98 56.48 -78.43 101.49
N ALA A 99 56.56 -77.12 101.28
CA ALA A 99 55.71 -76.16 101.98
C ALA A 99 54.21 -76.41 101.71
N PRO A 100 53.30 -75.95 102.59
CA PRO A 100 51.87 -75.91 102.26
C PRO A 100 51.63 -75.12 100.99
N TRP A 101 50.56 -75.47 100.27
CA TRP A 101 50.08 -74.67 99.15
C TRP A 101 49.49 -73.35 99.66
N GLY A 102 49.89 -72.24 99.05
CA GLY A 102 49.16 -70.98 99.21
C GLY A 102 47.79 -71.04 98.53
N GLU A 103 47.04 -69.95 98.67
CA GLU A 103 45.71 -69.83 98.06
C GLU A 103 45.73 -69.89 96.54
N TRP A 104 44.58 -70.20 95.96
CA TRP A 104 44.35 -70.07 94.53
C TRP A 104 44.31 -68.59 94.13
N THR A 105 44.97 -68.25 93.02
CA THR A 105 44.70 -67.00 92.33
C THR A 105 43.23 -66.93 91.91
N GLU A 106 42.76 -65.71 91.62
CA GLU A 106 41.58 -65.52 90.78
C GLU A 106 41.74 -66.25 89.42
N CYS A 107 40.62 -66.45 88.73
CA CYS A 107 40.60 -67.05 87.41
C CYS A 107 41.19 -66.06 86.38
N THR A 108 41.93 -66.54 85.38
CA THR A 108 42.50 -65.69 84.32
C THR A 108 41.46 -65.02 83.40
N VAL A 109 40.17 -65.30 83.60
CA VAL A 109 39.05 -64.74 82.84
C VAL A 109 37.95 -64.27 83.79
N THR A 110 37.29 -63.17 83.43
CA THR A 110 36.09 -62.67 84.14
C THR A 110 34.79 -63.32 83.65
N CYS A 111 34.84 -64.03 82.53
CA CYS A 111 33.74 -64.85 82.02
C CYS A 111 34.26 -66.09 81.26
N GLY A 112 33.46 -67.15 81.17
CA GLY A 112 33.78 -68.36 80.43
C GLY A 112 34.83 -69.24 81.11
N ALA A 113 35.53 -70.05 80.30
CA ALA A 113 36.55 -70.99 80.75
C ALA A 113 37.94 -70.33 80.83
N GLY A 114 38.60 -70.49 81.97
CA GLY A 114 39.97 -70.04 82.19
C GLY A 114 40.72 -70.93 83.17
N TRP A 115 41.83 -70.41 83.70
CA TRP A 115 42.70 -71.13 84.61
C TRP A 115 42.92 -70.35 85.89
N ARG A 116 43.08 -71.05 87.01
CA ARG A 116 43.63 -70.50 88.23
C ARG A 116 44.85 -71.30 88.65
N SER A 117 45.76 -70.66 89.37
CA SER A 117 47.03 -71.25 89.77
C SER A 117 47.25 -71.11 91.26
N LYS A 118 47.96 -72.05 91.88
CA LYS A 118 48.49 -71.88 93.24
C LYS A 118 49.92 -72.36 93.33
N TYR A 119 50.64 -71.79 94.29
CA TYR A 119 52.09 -71.87 94.39
C TYR A 119 52.49 -72.36 95.78
N ARG A 120 53.65 -73.02 95.87
CA ARG A 120 54.32 -73.28 97.14
C ARG A 120 55.83 -73.22 96.99
N GLN A 121 56.51 -72.96 98.10
CA GLN A 121 57.97 -73.01 98.13
C GLN A 121 58.46 -74.46 98.01
N CYS A 122 59.32 -74.71 97.04
CA CYS A 122 60.06 -75.96 96.86
C CYS A 122 61.50 -75.62 96.48
N PRO A 123 62.47 -75.73 97.40
CA PRO A 123 63.87 -75.36 97.14
C PRO A 123 64.56 -76.19 96.06
N THR A 124 64.04 -77.38 95.74
CA THR A 124 64.64 -78.35 94.79
C THR A 124 63.87 -78.51 93.48
N CYS A 125 62.76 -77.76 93.29
CA CYS A 125 61.93 -77.82 92.08
C CYS A 125 62.39 -76.79 91.04
N ARG A 126 62.11 -77.04 89.76
CA ARG A 126 62.17 -76.00 88.71
C ARG A 126 60.96 -75.05 88.83
N PRO A 127 61.00 -73.81 88.30
CA PRO A 127 59.91 -72.83 88.51
C PRO A 127 58.51 -73.26 88.03
N ASP A 128 58.43 -74.12 87.02
CA ASP A 128 57.18 -74.66 86.44
C ASP A 128 57.03 -76.18 86.69
N ASP A 129 57.46 -76.64 87.86
CA ASP A 129 57.28 -78.03 88.29
C ASP A 129 55.84 -78.21 88.85
N TYR A 130 55.14 -79.27 88.46
CA TYR A 130 53.81 -79.58 89.04
C TYR A 130 53.85 -79.74 90.58
N ARG A 131 55.04 -79.96 91.14
CA ARG A 131 55.28 -80.02 92.58
C ARG A 131 55.38 -78.66 93.27
N ASN A 132 55.60 -77.54 92.57
CA ASN A 132 55.60 -76.18 93.15
C ASN A 132 54.57 -75.21 92.55
N ARG A 133 54.01 -75.53 91.38
CA ARG A 133 52.94 -74.78 90.71
C ARG A 133 51.84 -75.74 90.26
N LEU A 134 50.62 -75.55 90.77
CA LEU A 134 49.44 -76.33 90.34
C LEU A 134 48.47 -75.43 89.58
N PHE A 135 47.93 -75.93 88.48
CA PHE A 135 46.86 -75.29 87.72
C PHE A 135 45.54 -76.04 87.92
N GLN A 136 44.41 -75.32 87.93
CA GLN A 136 43.07 -75.89 87.89
C GLN A 136 42.22 -75.09 86.88
N PRO A 137 41.41 -75.74 86.04
CA PRO A 137 40.42 -75.04 85.23
C PRO A 137 39.38 -74.36 86.13
N CYS A 138 38.91 -73.19 85.72
CA CYS A 138 37.83 -72.46 86.37
C CYS A 138 36.83 -71.98 85.32
N MET A 139 35.55 -71.95 85.69
CA MET A 139 34.46 -71.48 84.85
C MET A 139 33.73 -70.37 85.61
N ILE A 140 33.74 -69.15 85.08
CA ILE A 140 33.04 -68.01 85.67
C ILE A 140 31.93 -67.59 84.69
N ARG A 141 30.66 -67.88 85.02
CA ARG A 141 29.51 -67.82 84.08
C ARG A 141 29.69 -68.77 82.87
N SER A 142 28.66 -69.56 82.56
CA SER A 142 28.72 -70.55 81.47
C SER A 142 28.91 -69.93 80.08
N TYR A 143 28.52 -68.67 79.90
CA TYR A 143 28.65 -67.91 78.66
C TYR A 143 29.19 -66.50 78.96
N CYS A 144 30.04 -65.99 78.07
CA CYS A 144 30.53 -64.60 78.13
C CYS A 144 29.52 -63.61 77.54
N PRO A 145 29.46 -62.37 78.07
CA PRO A 145 28.83 -61.24 77.37
C PRO A 145 29.40 -61.08 75.97
N VAL A 146 28.51 -60.92 74.99
CA VAL A 146 28.83 -60.59 73.60
C VAL A 146 28.20 -59.24 73.31
N ASP A 147 29.00 -58.18 73.25
CA ASP A 147 28.54 -56.85 72.84
C ASP A 147 28.09 -56.93 71.36
N GLY A 148 26.89 -56.42 71.08
CA GLY A 148 26.27 -56.42 69.76
C GLY A 148 26.97 -55.46 68.80
N ASN A 149 27.04 -55.85 67.52
CA ASN A 149 27.62 -55.00 66.49
C ASN A 149 26.77 -54.98 65.20
N TRP A 150 26.85 -53.86 64.49
CA TRP A 150 25.98 -53.52 63.37
C TRP A 150 26.23 -54.40 62.15
N GLY A 151 25.15 -54.96 61.61
CA GLY A 151 25.15 -55.49 60.26
C GLY A 151 25.30 -54.41 59.19
N PRO A 152 25.53 -54.81 57.93
CA PRO A 152 25.56 -53.88 56.81
C PRO A 152 24.23 -53.11 56.69
N TRP A 153 24.31 -51.87 56.22
CA TRP A 153 23.12 -51.10 55.87
C TRP A 153 22.35 -51.76 54.73
N TYR A 154 21.03 -51.86 54.88
CA TYR A 154 20.14 -52.22 53.78
C TYR A 154 20.15 -51.15 52.68
N GLN A 155 19.55 -51.48 51.53
CA GLN A 155 19.43 -50.54 50.42
C GLN A 155 18.59 -49.32 50.82
N TRP A 156 18.85 -48.18 50.17
CA TRP A 156 18.05 -46.98 50.34
C TRP A 156 16.63 -47.17 49.82
N HIS A 157 15.63 -46.81 50.62
CA HIS A 157 14.26 -46.68 50.15
C HIS A 157 14.15 -45.59 49.05
N PRO A 158 13.10 -45.65 48.20
CA PRO A 158 12.82 -44.60 47.22
C PRO A 158 12.75 -43.20 47.84
N CYS A 159 13.17 -42.18 47.10
CA CYS A 159 13.11 -40.80 47.54
C CYS A 159 11.66 -40.31 47.63
N THR A 160 11.29 -39.62 48.73
CA THR A 160 9.92 -39.12 48.96
C THR A 160 9.42 -38.09 47.94
N LYS A 161 10.31 -37.55 47.10
CA LYS A 161 9.96 -36.72 45.94
C LYS A 161 10.84 -37.09 44.74
N SER A 162 10.32 -36.92 43.53
CA SER A 162 11.08 -37.04 42.28
C SER A 162 11.96 -35.81 41.96
N CYS A 163 11.65 -34.65 42.57
CA CYS A 163 12.36 -33.38 42.40
C CYS A 163 12.07 -32.44 43.60
N GLY A 164 12.76 -31.30 43.66
CA GLY A 164 12.46 -30.25 44.65
C GLY A 164 12.80 -30.63 46.10
N GLY A 165 13.81 -31.48 46.29
CA GLY A 165 14.32 -31.88 47.61
C GLY A 165 13.38 -32.85 48.32
N GLY A 166 13.63 -34.15 48.15
CA GLY A 166 13.04 -35.22 48.96
C GLY A 166 14.03 -35.75 50.00
N ARG A 167 13.56 -36.71 50.80
CA ARG A 167 14.37 -37.48 51.75
C ARG A 167 14.27 -38.96 51.39
N ARG A 168 15.31 -39.73 51.69
CA ARG A 168 15.32 -41.20 51.65
C ARG A 168 15.90 -41.72 52.96
N SER A 169 15.46 -42.89 53.39
CA SER A 169 15.98 -43.58 54.57
C SER A 169 16.57 -44.94 54.20
N ARG A 170 17.43 -45.47 55.06
CA ARG A 170 17.85 -46.87 55.09
C ARG A 170 18.03 -47.33 56.53
N THR A 171 17.97 -48.63 56.75
CA THR A 171 18.06 -49.25 58.08
C THR A 171 19.21 -50.24 58.17
N ARG A 172 19.59 -50.60 59.40
CA ARG A 172 20.52 -51.69 59.72
C ARG A 172 20.08 -52.38 61.02
N ALA A 173 20.47 -53.64 61.20
CA ALA A 173 20.14 -54.44 62.37
C ALA A 173 21.38 -54.76 63.22
N CYS A 174 21.20 -54.88 64.53
CA CYS A 174 22.25 -55.26 65.48
C CYS A 174 22.39 -56.80 65.52
N ILE A 175 23.07 -57.37 64.51
CA ILE A 175 23.08 -58.83 64.25
C ILE A 175 24.44 -59.39 63.78
N TYR A 176 25.54 -58.62 63.85
CA TYR A 176 26.88 -59.08 63.42
C TYR A 176 27.99 -58.78 64.46
N PRO A 177 27.98 -59.45 65.64
CA PRO A 177 26.97 -60.39 66.14
C PRO A 177 25.77 -59.67 66.80
N PRO A 178 24.66 -60.37 67.09
CA PRO A 178 23.64 -59.85 68.00
C PRO A 178 24.17 -59.80 69.45
N PRO A 179 23.64 -58.91 70.31
CA PRO A 179 24.02 -58.85 71.72
C PRO A 179 23.52 -60.09 72.47
N ALA A 180 24.34 -60.63 73.37
CA ALA A 180 23.99 -61.82 74.16
C ALA A 180 24.66 -61.84 75.54
N ASN A 181 24.07 -62.57 76.49
CA ASN A 181 24.60 -62.85 77.84
C ASN A 181 25.01 -61.58 78.64
N ASP A 182 24.09 -60.60 78.73
CA ASP A 182 24.33 -59.26 79.32
C ASP A 182 25.29 -58.35 78.52
N GLY A 183 25.64 -58.73 77.29
CA GLY A 183 26.38 -57.87 76.36
C GLY A 183 25.58 -56.64 75.92
N LYS A 184 26.28 -55.54 75.62
CA LYS A 184 25.68 -54.24 75.29
C LYS A 184 25.05 -54.25 73.91
N ASP A 185 23.95 -53.52 73.76
CA ASP A 185 23.33 -53.27 72.44
C ASP A 185 24.18 -52.31 71.57
N CYS A 186 23.94 -52.32 70.27
CA CYS A 186 24.72 -51.58 69.29
C CYS A 186 24.64 -50.06 69.46
N VAL A 187 25.80 -49.41 69.61
CA VAL A 187 25.87 -47.95 69.75
C VAL A 187 25.56 -47.21 68.44
N GLY A 188 24.64 -46.25 68.49
CA GLY A 188 24.27 -45.36 67.39
C GLY A 188 22.89 -45.65 66.79
N SER A 189 22.51 -44.95 65.71
CA SER A 189 21.18 -45.12 65.10
C SER A 189 21.07 -46.40 64.25
N SER A 190 19.93 -47.07 64.31
CA SER A 190 19.51 -48.14 63.39
C SER A 190 18.98 -47.61 62.05
N VAL A 191 18.71 -46.30 61.96
CA VAL A 191 18.17 -45.60 60.77
C VAL A 191 19.12 -44.48 60.33
N GLU A 192 19.39 -44.39 59.03
CA GLU A 192 20.09 -43.26 58.42
C GLU A 192 19.16 -42.59 57.40
N GLU A 193 19.18 -41.25 57.37
CA GLU A 193 18.42 -40.45 56.43
C GLU A 193 19.35 -39.58 55.58
N ALA A 194 19.04 -39.44 54.29
CA ALA A 194 19.78 -38.59 53.37
C ALA A 194 18.84 -37.77 52.48
N ALA A 195 19.29 -36.56 52.12
CA ALA A 195 18.64 -35.76 51.09
C ALA A 195 18.79 -36.41 49.71
N CYS A 196 17.76 -36.27 48.87
CA CYS A 196 17.74 -36.82 47.51
C CYS A 196 16.90 -35.94 46.59
N ASN A 197 17.11 -36.07 45.27
CA ASN A 197 16.36 -35.34 44.23
C ASN A 197 16.26 -33.82 44.49
N THR A 198 17.38 -33.22 44.90
CA THR A 198 17.53 -31.79 45.20
C THR A 198 17.44 -30.87 43.98
N LYS A 199 17.47 -31.44 42.76
CA LYS A 199 17.25 -30.69 41.52
C LYS A 199 15.83 -30.09 41.52
N PRO A 200 15.65 -28.79 41.17
CA PRO A 200 14.33 -28.16 41.12
C PRO A 200 13.35 -28.89 40.19
N CYS A 201 12.06 -28.84 40.52
CA CYS A 201 11.02 -29.42 39.69
C CYS A 201 10.78 -28.61 38.39
N PRO A 202 10.37 -29.28 37.29
CA PRO A 202 9.94 -28.59 36.07
C PRO A 202 8.79 -27.60 36.34
N VAL A 203 9.01 -26.32 36.02
CA VAL A 203 7.97 -25.28 36.07
C VAL A 203 7.41 -25.14 34.67
N ASN A 204 6.20 -25.62 34.43
CA ASN A 204 5.52 -25.47 33.15
C ASN A 204 5.15 -24.00 32.92
N GLY A 205 5.39 -23.49 31.71
CA GLY A 205 5.03 -22.14 31.36
C GLY A 205 3.52 -21.93 31.31
N ARG A 206 3.07 -20.74 31.73
CA ARG A 206 1.68 -20.31 31.58
C ARG A 206 1.65 -18.91 30.97
N TRP A 207 0.61 -18.66 30.19
CA TRP A 207 0.41 -17.38 29.52
C TRP A 207 0.15 -16.26 30.52
N SER A 208 0.79 -15.10 30.33
CA SER A 208 0.30 -13.84 30.88
C SER A 208 -1.05 -13.45 30.28
N ASN A 209 -1.71 -12.49 30.93
CA ASN A 209 -2.92 -11.87 30.40
C ASN A 209 -2.66 -11.30 29.00
N TRP A 210 -3.67 -11.40 28.13
CA TRP A 210 -3.64 -10.74 26.83
C TRP A 210 -3.47 -9.22 27.00
N THR A 211 -2.67 -8.60 26.13
CA THR A 211 -2.71 -7.14 25.96
C THR A 211 -4.12 -6.69 25.57
N PRO A 212 -4.44 -5.39 25.75
CA PRO A 212 -5.49 -4.75 24.98
C PRO A 212 -5.36 -5.05 23.48
N TRP A 213 -6.48 -4.98 22.77
CA TRP A 213 -6.47 -5.01 21.31
C TRP A 213 -5.85 -3.72 20.75
N SER A 214 -5.04 -3.85 19.70
CA SER A 214 -4.57 -2.70 18.92
C SER A 214 -5.76 -1.91 18.35
N THR A 215 -5.47 -0.69 17.89
CA THR A 215 -6.35 0.01 16.93
C THR A 215 -6.61 -0.87 15.70
N CYS A 216 -7.70 -0.57 14.99
CA CYS A 216 -8.03 -1.23 13.73
C CYS A 216 -6.99 -0.84 12.66
N SER A 217 -6.44 -1.83 11.94
CA SER A 217 -5.36 -1.63 10.96
C SER A 217 -5.76 -0.81 9.72
N ALA A 218 -7.04 -0.53 9.55
CA ALA A 218 -7.57 0.30 8.48
C ALA A 218 -8.30 1.51 9.08
N SER A 219 -8.11 2.69 8.49
CA SER A 219 -8.83 3.92 8.85
C SER A 219 -10.31 3.84 8.48
N CYS A 220 -10.62 3.15 7.38
CA CYS A 220 -11.95 2.92 6.83
C CYS A 220 -12.10 1.47 6.34
N GLY A 221 -13.34 1.04 6.07
CA GLY A 221 -13.62 -0.29 5.52
C GLY A 221 -13.32 -1.42 6.49
N ALA A 222 -12.88 -2.57 5.96
CA ALA A 222 -12.51 -3.73 6.75
C ALA A 222 -11.01 -3.72 7.10
N GLY A 223 -10.69 -3.99 8.36
CA GLY A 223 -9.32 -4.14 8.85
C GLY A 223 -9.21 -5.25 9.90
N SER A 224 -8.09 -5.26 10.63
CA SER A 224 -7.89 -6.17 11.74
C SER A 224 -7.34 -5.47 12.99
N MET A 225 -7.66 -6.01 14.16
CA MET A 225 -7.05 -5.66 15.45
C MET A 225 -6.22 -6.86 15.92
N LYS A 226 -5.03 -6.62 16.47
CA LYS A 226 -4.13 -7.65 17.00
C LYS A 226 -3.98 -7.47 18.51
N ARG A 227 -3.87 -8.58 19.25
CA ARG A 227 -3.40 -8.59 20.64
C ARG A 227 -2.37 -9.70 20.83
N VAL A 228 -1.53 -9.56 21.85
CA VAL A 228 -0.43 -10.50 22.14
C VAL A 228 -0.45 -10.91 23.61
N ARG A 229 0.27 -11.98 23.94
CA ARG A 229 0.53 -12.49 25.29
C ARG A 229 1.89 -13.16 25.31
N LYS A 230 2.54 -13.21 26.47
CA LYS A 230 3.86 -13.82 26.66
C LYS A 230 3.75 -15.10 27.49
N CYS A 231 4.73 -15.99 27.37
CA CYS A 231 4.80 -17.24 28.12
C CYS A 231 5.67 -17.05 29.37
N ASP A 232 5.23 -16.16 30.26
CA ASP A 232 6.05 -15.56 31.33
C ASP A 232 5.36 -15.54 32.71
N ASN A 233 4.14 -16.09 32.86
CA ASN A 233 3.37 -16.03 34.11
C ASN A 233 2.93 -17.42 34.67
N PRO A 234 3.87 -18.34 35.01
CA PRO A 234 5.32 -18.18 34.99
C PRO A 234 5.94 -18.58 33.63
N GLU A 235 7.21 -18.21 33.46
CA GLU A 235 8.08 -18.69 32.39
C GLU A 235 8.44 -20.19 32.57
N PRO A 236 8.57 -20.98 31.47
CA PRO A 236 9.04 -22.37 31.55
C PRO A 236 10.45 -22.48 32.15
N LYS A 237 10.62 -23.21 33.26
CA LYS A 237 11.93 -23.44 33.90
C LYS A 237 12.18 -24.91 34.20
N TYR A 238 13.45 -25.29 34.31
CA TYR A 238 13.89 -26.65 34.66
C TYR A 238 13.30 -27.76 33.77
N ARG A 239 13.27 -27.54 32.44
CA ARG A 239 12.65 -28.41 31.42
C ARG A 239 11.12 -28.56 31.54
N GLY A 240 10.44 -27.60 32.17
CA GLY A 240 8.98 -27.50 32.11
C GLY A 240 8.48 -27.23 30.68
N ARG A 241 7.23 -27.62 30.41
CA ARG A 241 6.60 -27.52 29.09
C ARG A 241 6.40 -26.05 28.68
N PRO A 242 6.58 -25.68 27.39
CA PRO A 242 6.22 -24.37 26.87
C PRO A 242 4.70 -24.18 26.84
N CYS A 243 4.25 -22.92 26.76
CA CYS A 243 2.83 -22.59 26.68
C CYS A 243 2.19 -23.05 25.37
N GLY A 244 1.08 -23.78 25.43
CA GLY A 244 0.35 -24.26 24.25
C GLY A 244 -0.49 -23.16 23.56
N GLY A 245 -0.55 -23.22 22.23
CA GLY A 245 -1.33 -22.31 21.38
C GLY A 245 -0.59 -21.04 20.96
N SER A 246 -1.28 -20.13 20.27
CA SER A 246 -0.66 -18.90 19.73
C SER A 246 -0.34 -17.86 20.80
N SER A 247 0.78 -17.14 20.63
CA SER A 247 1.16 -15.94 21.39
C SER A 247 0.44 -14.66 20.92
N TYR A 248 -0.24 -14.70 19.77
CA TYR A 248 -1.02 -13.58 19.23
C TYR A 248 -2.43 -14.02 18.79
N GLN A 249 -3.36 -13.07 18.83
CA GLN A 249 -4.72 -13.25 18.29
C GLN A 249 -5.06 -12.07 17.38
N VAL A 250 -5.84 -12.33 16.32
CA VAL A 250 -6.33 -11.33 15.38
C VAL A 250 -7.87 -11.36 15.38
N LYS A 251 -8.51 -10.19 15.38
CA LYS A 251 -9.97 -10.03 15.26
C LYS A 251 -10.27 -9.08 14.09
N LYS A 252 -11.27 -9.40 13.27
CA LYS A 252 -11.75 -8.49 12.21
C LYS A 252 -12.41 -7.25 12.83
N CYS A 253 -12.14 -6.09 12.27
CA CYS A 253 -12.81 -4.83 12.61
C CYS A 253 -13.36 -4.19 11.34
N VAL A 254 -14.45 -3.44 11.48
CA VAL A 254 -15.05 -2.66 10.40
C VAL A 254 -15.17 -1.22 10.89
N LYS A 255 -14.60 -0.29 10.13
CA LYS A 255 -14.71 1.17 10.32
C LYS A 255 -15.79 1.73 9.38
N ILE A 256 -15.97 3.05 9.38
CA ILE A 256 -16.77 3.74 8.36
C ILE A 256 -16.32 3.29 6.97
N LYS A 257 -17.24 3.12 6.02
CA LYS A 257 -16.91 2.63 4.68
C LYS A 257 -16.00 3.63 3.96
N CYS A 258 -14.99 3.15 3.25
CA CYS A 258 -13.99 4.01 2.61
C CYS A 258 -14.61 4.89 1.53
N GLN A 259 -14.20 6.16 1.50
CA GLN A 259 -14.43 7.04 0.35
C GLN A 259 -13.90 6.37 -0.92
N GLN A 260 -14.69 6.39 -1.98
CA GLN A 260 -14.30 5.89 -3.30
C GLN A 260 -14.69 6.93 -4.34
N ASP A 261 -13.69 7.58 -4.95
CA ASP A 261 -13.89 8.59 -5.98
C ASP A 261 -14.34 7.96 -7.30
N GLY A 262 -15.09 8.73 -8.09
CA GLY A 262 -15.65 8.29 -9.36
C GLY A 262 -14.63 8.19 -10.49
N GLY A 263 -14.67 7.08 -11.23
CA GLY A 263 -13.98 6.90 -12.50
C GLY A 263 -14.94 6.96 -13.68
N TRP A 264 -14.46 7.56 -14.77
CA TRP A 264 -15.18 7.58 -16.05
C TRP A 264 -15.20 6.18 -16.68
N SER A 265 -16.35 5.78 -17.20
CA SER A 265 -16.45 4.66 -18.15
C SER A 265 -15.59 4.92 -19.38
N LEU A 266 -15.32 3.84 -20.14
CA LEU A 266 -14.97 3.99 -21.54
C LEU A 266 -16.02 4.84 -22.26
N TRP A 267 -15.58 5.64 -23.22
CA TRP A 267 -16.47 6.38 -24.10
C TRP A 267 -17.30 5.41 -24.96
N SER A 268 -18.55 5.76 -25.23
CA SER A 268 -19.34 5.13 -26.27
C SER A 268 -18.65 5.28 -27.64
N SER A 269 -19.02 4.41 -28.57
CA SER A 269 -18.84 4.68 -30.00
C SER A 269 -19.39 6.07 -30.35
N TRP A 270 -18.76 6.73 -31.32
CA TRP A 270 -19.29 7.95 -31.91
C TRP A 270 -20.63 7.68 -32.60
N SER A 271 -21.58 8.59 -32.47
CA SER A 271 -22.78 8.59 -33.30
C SER A 271 -22.43 8.67 -34.80
N PRO A 272 -23.32 8.22 -35.71
CA PRO A 272 -23.25 8.65 -37.10
C PRO A 272 -23.33 10.18 -37.19
N CYS A 273 -22.88 10.74 -38.32
CA CYS A 273 -23.10 12.15 -38.60
C CYS A 273 -24.59 12.38 -38.93
N PRO A 274 -25.29 13.32 -38.28
CA PRO A 274 -26.73 13.49 -38.46
C PRO A 274 -27.13 14.15 -39.78
N VAL A 275 -26.17 14.59 -40.61
CA VAL A 275 -26.40 15.26 -41.88
C VAL A 275 -25.73 14.53 -43.04
N THR A 276 -26.41 14.48 -44.19
CA THR A 276 -25.89 13.88 -45.43
C THR A 276 -25.09 14.88 -46.29
N CYS A 277 -25.26 16.18 -46.04
CA CYS A 277 -24.49 17.28 -46.62
C CYS A 277 -24.15 18.33 -45.56
N GLY A 278 -23.14 19.18 -45.80
CA GLY A 278 -22.78 20.27 -44.88
C GLY A 278 -22.05 19.81 -43.62
N THR A 279 -22.05 20.64 -42.58
CA THR A 279 -21.37 20.40 -41.29
C THR A 279 -22.37 20.09 -40.17
N ALA A 280 -22.00 19.17 -39.28
CA ALA A 280 -22.69 18.92 -38.02
C ALA A 280 -21.71 18.35 -36.98
N PHE A 281 -22.21 17.90 -35.83
CA PHE A 281 -21.41 17.20 -34.83
C PHE A 281 -21.86 15.75 -34.71
N ARG A 282 -20.89 14.82 -34.68
CA ARG A 282 -21.06 13.50 -34.08
C ARG A 282 -20.78 13.58 -32.58
N ILE A 283 -21.46 12.76 -31.81
CA ILE A 283 -21.48 12.84 -30.34
C ILE A 283 -21.09 11.48 -29.75
N ARG A 284 -20.34 11.49 -28.64
CA ARG A 284 -20.16 10.30 -27.78
C ARG A 284 -20.34 10.66 -26.31
N ASN A 285 -20.74 9.67 -25.52
CA ASN A 285 -21.05 9.82 -24.10
C ASN A 285 -20.23 8.84 -23.25
N ARG A 286 -20.04 9.17 -21.98
CA ARG A 286 -19.47 8.29 -20.95
C ARG A 286 -20.24 8.48 -19.65
N GLU A 287 -20.00 7.63 -18.66
CA GLU A 287 -20.71 7.63 -17.38
C GLU A 287 -19.74 7.63 -16.20
N CYS A 288 -20.10 8.28 -15.10
CA CYS A 288 -19.29 8.27 -13.87
C CYS A 288 -19.63 7.02 -13.03
N ASN A 289 -19.30 5.85 -13.56
CA ASN A 289 -19.71 4.55 -13.02
C ASN A 289 -18.58 3.50 -12.97
N SER A 290 -17.36 3.85 -13.37
CA SER A 290 -16.23 2.92 -13.53
C SER A 290 -14.99 3.37 -12.72
N PRO A 291 -15.04 3.39 -11.37
CA PRO A 291 -16.17 3.03 -10.51
C PRO A 291 -17.15 4.20 -10.29
N LYS A 292 -18.34 3.91 -9.75
CA LYS A 292 -19.28 4.93 -9.27
C LYS A 292 -18.74 5.56 -7.98
N PRO A 293 -18.85 6.89 -7.76
CA PRO A 293 -18.48 7.50 -6.49
C PRO A 293 -19.31 6.92 -5.34
N LEU A 294 -18.68 6.61 -4.20
CA LEU A 294 -19.34 6.14 -2.98
C LEU A 294 -18.76 6.83 -1.73
N TYR A 295 -19.60 6.89 -0.68
CA TYR A 295 -19.23 7.32 0.68
C TYR A 295 -18.51 8.67 0.75
N GLY A 296 -19.04 9.67 0.04
CA GLY A 296 -18.47 11.03 -0.06
C GLY A 296 -17.44 11.22 -1.16
N GLY A 297 -17.18 10.21 -2.00
CA GLY A 297 -16.18 10.28 -3.06
C GLY A 297 -16.47 11.34 -4.13
N ASN A 298 -15.39 11.93 -4.64
CA ASN A 298 -15.43 12.98 -5.65
C ASN A 298 -16.12 12.49 -6.94
N TYR A 299 -16.92 13.36 -7.55
CA TYR A 299 -17.52 13.08 -8.86
C TYR A 299 -16.48 13.24 -9.98
N CYS A 300 -16.66 12.49 -11.08
CA CYS A 300 -15.71 12.44 -12.18
C CYS A 300 -15.49 13.82 -12.83
N ARG A 301 -14.22 14.28 -12.88
CA ARG A 301 -13.85 15.59 -13.44
C ARG A 301 -13.88 15.58 -14.97
N GLY A 302 -14.49 16.62 -15.57
CA GLY A 302 -14.58 16.83 -17.02
C GLY A 302 -15.98 16.58 -17.60
N PRO A 303 -16.16 16.64 -18.93
CA PRO A 303 -17.47 16.53 -19.56
C PRO A 303 -17.98 15.08 -19.65
N LYS A 304 -19.30 14.87 -19.46
CA LYS A 304 -20.00 13.60 -19.72
C LYS A 304 -20.11 13.27 -21.23
N THR A 305 -20.14 14.31 -22.06
CA THR A 305 -20.44 14.26 -23.49
C THR A 305 -19.37 14.98 -24.29
N GLU A 306 -18.92 14.38 -25.38
CA GLU A 306 -17.95 14.97 -26.31
C GLU A 306 -18.58 15.16 -27.68
N LYS A 307 -18.24 16.25 -28.37
CA LYS A 307 -18.72 16.62 -29.70
C LYS A 307 -17.53 16.76 -30.64
N LEU A 308 -17.60 16.17 -31.82
CA LEU A 308 -16.58 16.27 -32.86
C LEU A 308 -17.25 16.62 -34.19
N GLU A 309 -16.71 17.60 -34.92
CA GLU A 309 -17.25 17.98 -36.23
C GLU A 309 -17.27 16.77 -37.17
N CYS A 310 -18.32 16.67 -37.97
CA CYS A 310 -18.45 15.72 -39.06
C CYS A 310 -19.05 16.44 -40.27
N ARG A 311 -18.67 15.99 -41.46
CA ARG A 311 -19.16 16.54 -42.74
C ARG A 311 -19.97 15.49 -43.49
N GLY A 312 -21.10 15.91 -44.02
CA GLY A 312 -21.93 15.07 -44.88
C GLY A 312 -21.21 14.72 -46.18
N ARG A 313 -21.32 13.46 -46.63
CA ARG A 313 -20.60 12.95 -47.82
C ARG A 313 -21.09 13.50 -49.16
N ARG A 314 -22.21 14.23 -49.21
CA ARG A 314 -22.77 14.80 -50.44
C ARG A 314 -22.66 16.33 -50.44
N PRO A 315 -22.50 16.98 -51.60
CA PRO A 315 -22.71 18.43 -51.73
C PRO A 315 -24.13 18.81 -51.26
N CYS A 316 -24.30 19.96 -50.62
CA CYS A 316 -25.65 20.45 -50.31
C CYS A 316 -26.34 21.00 -51.57
N PRO A 317 -27.68 20.90 -51.67
CA PRO A 317 -28.42 21.54 -52.75
C PRO A 317 -28.22 23.06 -52.71
N VAL A 318 -27.66 23.62 -53.79
CA VAL A 318 -27.52 25.08 -53.93
C VAL A 318 -28.90 25.71 -54.16
N SER A 319 -29.14 26.87 -53.52
CA SER A 319 -30.42 27.58 -53.67
C SER A 319 -30.47 28.32 -55.00
N ILE A 320 -31.37 27.88 -55.89
CA ILE A 320 -31.53 28.47 -57.22
C ILE A 320 -32.58 29.58 -57.10
N HIS A 321 -32.13 30.84 -57.04
CA HIS A 321 -33.03 31.99 -57.01
C HIS A 321 -33.78 32.14 -58.34
N GLY A 322 -35.04 32.55 -58.28
CA GLY A 322 -35.84 32.80 -59.47
C GLY A 322 -35.39 34.06 -60.21
N SER A 323 -35.39 34.00 -61.54
CA SER A 323 -35.27 35.18 -62.39
C SER A 323 -36.41 35.27 -63.41
N TRP A 324 -36.74 36.49 -63.78
CA TRP A 324 -37.85 36.82 -64.67
C TRP A 324 -37.57 36.36 -66.10
N SER A 325 -38.60 35.83 -66.76
CA SER A 325 -38.62 35.77 -68.22
C SER A 325 -38.56 37.17 -68.83
N ASN A 326 -38.15 37.26 -70.09
CA ASN A 326 -38.45 38.43 -70.91
C ASN A 326 -39.96 38.75 -70.86
N TRP A 327 -40.29 40.03 -71.00
CA TRP A 327 -41.67 40.49 -71.14
C TRP A 327 -42.25 40.01 -72.48
N SER A 328 -43.56 39.71 -72.49
CA SER A 328 -44.32 39.58 -73.73
C SER A 328 -44.37 40.90 -74.51
N ALA A 329 -44.82 40.84 -75.76
CA ALA A 329 -45.38 41.99 -76.44
C ALA A 329 -46.56 42.59 -75.64
N PHE A 330 -46.89 43.84 -75.90
CA PHE A 330 -48.14 44.43 -75.42
C PHE A 330 -49.32 43.89 -76.24
N GLY A 331 -50.41 43.53 -75.56
CA GLY A 331 -51.69 43.26 -76.22
C GLY A 331 -52.32 44.53 -76.82
N SER A 332 -53.43 44.33 -77.54
CA SER A 332 -54.24 45.42 -78.12
C SER A 332 -54.72 46.43 -77.06
N CYS A 333 -54.94 47.67 -77.46
CA CYS A 333 -55.50 48.70 -76.58
C CYS A 333 -56.98 48.40 -76.29
N ASN A 334 -57.37 48.35 -75.01
CA ASN A 334 -58.77 48.12 -74.63
C ASN A 334 -59.68 49.38 -74.69
N ALA A 335 -59.16 50.52 -75.13
CA ALA A 335 -59.95 51.74 -75.33
C ALA A 335 -61.00 51.55 -76.43
N ARG A 336 -62.20 52.10 -76.22
CA ARG A 336 -63.28 52.12 -77.23
C ARG A 336 -62.86 53.01 -78.41
N ARG A 337 -62.93 52.49 -79.64
CA ARG A 337 -62.48 53.18 -80.86
C ARG A 337 -63.14 54.56 -81.01
N CYS A 338 -62.33 55.58 -81.34
CA CYS A 338 -62.72 56.97 -81.59
C CYS A 338 -63.55 57.66 -80.48
N SER A 339 -63.47 57.17 -79.24
CA SER A 339 -64.26 57.71 -78.11
C SER A 339 -63.58 58.83 -77.31
N GLY A 340 -62.29 59.08 -77.53
CA GLY A 340 -61.46 59.95 -76.68
C GLY A 340 -61.14 59.37 -75.28
N ILE A 341 -61.79 58.27 -74.88
CA ILE A 341 -61.60 57.63 -73.57
C ILE A 341 -60.26 56.89 -73.54
N ARG A 342 -59.43 57.17 -72.52
CA ARG A 342 -58.17 56.43 -72.29
C ARG A 342 -58.44 54.96 -71.96
N GLY A 343 -57.61 54.08 -72.48
CA GLY A 343 -57.56 52.67 -72.12
C GLY A 343 -56.14 52.25 -71.77
N PHE A 344 -55.96 50.94 -71.60
CA PHE A 344 -54.69 50.32 -71.27
C PHE A 344 -54.38 49.16 -72.22
N LYS A 345 -53.09 48.97 -72.48
CA LYS A 345 -52.51 47.74 -73.02
C LYS A 345 -51.63 47.09 -71.97
N THR A 346 -51.61 45.76 -71.93
CA THR A 346 -50.90 44.99 -70.90
C THR A 346 -49.84 44.07 -71.51
N ARG A 347 -48.79 43.78 -70.74
CA ARG A 347 -47.80 42.74 -71.04
C ARG A 347 -47.41 41.97 -69.78
N HIS A 348 -46.93 40.75 -69.96
CA HIS A 348 -46.78 39.75 -68.89
C HIS A 348 -45.36 39.14 -68.88
N ARG A 349 -44.90 38.66 -67.73
CA ARG A 349 -43.67 37.89 -67.54
C ARG A 349 -43.83 36.86 -66.41
N THR A 350 -43.05 35.78 -66.44
CA THR A 350 -43.12 34.69 -65.46
C THR A 350 -41.79 34.47 -64.73
N CYS A 351 -41.83 33.96 -63.50
CA CYS A 351 -40.64 33.69 -62.68
C CYS A 351 -40.08 32.29 -63.00
N THR A 352 -39.48 32.15 -64.18
CA THR A 352 -39.20 30.83 -64.81
C THR A 352 -37.82 30.68 -65.44
N LYS A 353 -37.00 31.75 -65.53
CA LYS A 353 -35.69 31.72 -66.21
C LYS A 353 -34.52 32.12 -65.28
N PRO A 354 -34.14 31.29 -64.29
CA PRO A 354 -34.72 29.98 -63.95
C PRO A 354 -35.90 30.09 -62.97
N LYS A 355 -36.63 28.98 -62.80
CA LYS A 355 -37.65 28.82 -61.74
C LYS A 355 -36.97 28.59 -60.38
N PRO A 356 -37.45 29.18 -59.27
CA PRO A 356 -36.91 28.93 -57.94
C PRO A 356 -36.84 27.43 -57.56
N ARG A 357 -35.73 26.98 -56.98
CA ARG A 357 -35.57 25.63 -56.39
C ARG A 357 -34.72 25.69 -55.11
N HIS A 358 -34.88 24.71 -54.22
CA HIS A 358 -34.12 24.55 -52.97
C HIS A 358 -34.05 25.83 -52.11
N TYR A 359 -35.20 26.29 -51.62
CA TYR A 359 -35.35 27.53 -50.83
C TYR A 359 -34.90 28.82 -51.55
N GLY A 360 -34.68 28.77 -52.86
CA GLY A 360 -34.35 29.94 -53.67
C GLY A 360 -35.42 31.03 -53.64
N ARG A 361 -34.98 32.28 -53.59
CA ARG A 361 -35.85 33.46 -53.48
C ARG A 361 -36.73 33.62 -54.72
N GLN A 362 -37.98 34.05 -54.54
CA GLN A 362 -38.89 34.36 -55.64
C GLN A 362 -38.52 35.68 -56.34
N CYS A 363 -38.97 35.86 -57.58
CA CYS A 363 -38.66 37.04 -58.38
C CYS A 363 -39.34 38.31 -57.82
N ARG A 364 -38.55 39.33 -57.47
CA ARG A 364 -39.06 40.61 -56.93
C ARG A 364 -39.67 41.49 -58.04
N GLY A 365 -40.80 42.12 -57.76
CA GLY A 365 -41.48 43.07 -58.66
C GLY A 365 -42.78 42.54 -59.29
N ARG A 366 -43.43 43.36 -60.13
CA ARG A 366 -44.71 42.99 -60.76
C ARG A 366 -44.50 42.05 -61.96
N SER A 367 -45.37 41.05 -62.12
CA SER A 367 -45.45 40.12 -63.26
C SER A 367 -46.24 40.68 -64.46
N ILE A 368 -46.97 41.78 -64.26
CA ILE A 368 -47.79 42.46 -65.27
C ILE A 368 -47.41 43.94 -65.31
N GLU A 369 -47.21 44.48 -66.51
CA GLU A 369 -47.10 45.92 -66.78
C GLU A 369 -48.35 46.38 -67.53
N LYS A 370 -48.94 47.51 -67.08
CA LYS A 370 -50.02 48.22 -67.78
C LYS A 370 -49.46 49.53 -68.32
N ARG A 371 -49.84 49.91 -69.55
CA ARG A 371 -49.45 51.19 -70.17
C ARG A 371 -50.68 51.81 -70.82
N GLU A 372 -50.86 53.12 -70.67
CA GLU A 372 -51.99 53.84 -71.25
C GLU A 372 -51.93 53.85 -72.79
N CYS A 373 -53.10 53.97 -73.42
CA CYS A 373 -53.28 54.04 -74.86
C CYS A 373 -54.64 54.63 -75.25
N TYR A 374 -54.74 55.11 -76.48
CA TYR A 374 -55.97 55.56 -77.13
C TYR A 374 -56.19 54.73 -78.41
N ASN A 375 -57.44 54.63 -78.87
CA ASN A 375 -57.83 53.81 -80.03
C ASN A 375 -58.37 54.70 -81.14
N ASN A 376 -57.46 55.42 -81.81
CA ASN A 376 -57.77 56.48 -82.77
C ASN A 376 -57.67 55.99 -84.23
N ILE A 377 -58.08 54.75 -84.49
CA ILE A 377 -58.03 54.12 -85.81
C ILE A 377 -59.32 54.49 -86.57
N ASP A 378 -59.18 55.09 -87.76
CA ASP A 378 -60.25 55.41 -88.72
C ASP A 378 -61.41 56.27 -88.16
N CYS A 379 -61.11 57.45 -87.62
CA CYS A 379 -62.11 58.34 -87.00
C CYS A 379 -62.71 59.39 -87.97
N PRO A 380 -64.01 59.76 -87.84
CA PRO A 380 -64.67 60.75 -88.70
C PRO A 380 -64.06 62.15 -88.64
N VAL A 381 -64.03 62.84 -89.79
CA VAL A 381 -63.58 64.25 -89.93
C VAL A 381 -64.62 65.05 -90.72
N ASN A 382 -65.23 66.05 -90.09
CA ASN A 382 -66.30 66.87 -90.69
C ASN A 382 -65.72 67.97 -91.61
N GLY A 383 -66.46 68.30 -92.68
CA GLY A 383 -66.09 69.33 -93.63
C GLY A 383 -66.31 70.76 -93.12
N LYS A 384 -65.53 71.72 -93.63
CA LYS A 384 -65.73 73.17 -93.37
C LYS A 384 -65.52 74.02 -94.62
N TRP A 385 -66.23 75.14 -94.66
CA TRP A 385 -66.04 76.18 -95.67
C TRP A 385 -64.64 76.79 -95.60
N CYS A 386 -64.00 76.93 -96.75
CA CYS A 386 -62.85 77.81 -96.93
C CYS A 386 -63.28 79.27 -96.80
N HIS A 387 -62.33 80.18 -96.55
CA HIS A 387 -62.62 81.62 -96.53
C HIS A 387 -63.12 82.13 -97.89
N TRP A 388 -63.88 83.23 -97.86
CA TRP A 388 -64.39 83.91 -99.05
C TRP A 388 -63.25 84.44 -99.94
N SER A 389 -63.47 84.45 -101.26
CA SER A 389 -62.63 85.18 -102.20
C SER A 389 -62.71 86.69 -101.96
N GLN A 390 -61.73 87.42 -102.49
CA GLN A 390 -61.85 88.87 -102.62
C GLN A 390 -62.99 89.24 -103.58
N TRP A 391 -63.50 90.47 -103.43
CA TRP A 391 -64.52 91.05 -104.30
C TRP A 391 -63.95 91.44 -105.67
N ILE A 392 -64.58 90.99 -106.74
CA ILE A 392 -64.26 91.38 -108.12
C ILE A 392 -64.70 92.84 -108.33
N ARG A 393 -63.78 93.70 -108.80
CA ARG A 393 -63.98 95.17 -108.88
C ARG A 393 -65.17 95.57 -109.76
N CYS A 394 -65.87 96.62 -109.32
CA CYS A 394 -66.95 97.31 -110.04
C CYS A 394 -66.63 97.64 -111.50
N THR A 395 -67.63 97.49 -112.37
CA THR A 395 -67.53 97.70 -113.82
C THR A 395 -67.51 99.16 -114.30
N ALA A 396 -67.67 100.15 -113.42
CA ALA A 396 -67.70 101.57 -113.76
C ALA A 396 -66.73 102.41 -112.91
N ALA A 397 -65.98 103.31 -113.56
CA ALA A 397 -64.84 104.02 -112.95
C ALA A 397 -65.21 105.32 -112.17
N LYS A 398 -66.47 105.79 -112.24
CA LYS A 398 -66.96 106.95 -111.47
C LYS A 398 -68.34 106.63 -110.87
N CYS A 399 -68.64 107.16 -109.68
CA CYS A 399 -69.84 106.86 -108.88
C CYS A 399 -71.18 107.39 -109.44
N THR A 400 -71.25 107.74 -110.72
CA THR A 400 -72.45 108.33 -111.36
C THR A 400 -73.33 107.32 -112.11
N SER A 401 -72.94 106.03 -112.19
CA SER A 401 -73.75 104.98 -112.83
C SER A 401 -74.49 104.11 -111.80
N PRO A 402 -75.84 104.08 -111.81
CA PRO A 402 -76.63 103.36 -110.80
C PRO A 402 -76.72 101.84 -111.00
N PHE A 403 -76.13 101.28 -112.06
CA PHE A 403 -76.31 99.87 -112.45
C PHE A 403 -75.06 98.96 -112.25
N ALA A 404 -73.92 99.49 -111.79
CA ALA A 404 -72.71 98.69 -111.61
C ALA A 404 -72.75 97.80 -110.33
N THR A 405 -72.15 96.60 -110.40
CA THR A 405 -72.09 95.61 -109.31
C THR A 405 -70.70 94.99 -109.11
N GLU A 406 -70.49 94.35 -107.95
CA GLU A 406 -69.29 93.58 -107.56
C GLU A 406 -69.71 92.21 -106.95
N ARG A 407 -68.88 91.16 -107.08
CA ARG A 407 -69.19 89.78 -106.60
C ARG A 407 -68.01 89.03 -105.95
N ARG A 408 -68.29 87.98 -105.15
CA ARG A 408 -67.29 87.04 -104.57
C ARG A 408 -67.85 85.62 -104.34
N VAL A 409 -66.98 84.61 -104.13
CA VAL A 409 -67.35 83.19 -103.98
C VAL A 409 -66.55 82.43 -102.89
N ARG A 410 -66.99 81.22 -102.47
CA ARG A 410 -66.27 80.31 -101.56
C ARG A 410 -66.48 78.82 -101.89
N LYS A 411 -65.73 77.90 -101.26
CA LYS A 411 -65.83 76.43 -101.48
C LYS A 411 -65.76 75.61 -100.19
N CYS A 412 -66.40 74.43 -100.18
CA CYS A 412 -66.37 73.46 -99.08
C CYS A 412 -65.16 72.50 -99.22
N ALA A 413 -64.01 72.84 -98.61
CA ALA A 413 -62.79 72.02 -98.71
C ALA A 413 -61.76 72.18 -97.57
N CYS A 414 -62.04 72.96 -96.52
CA CYS A 414 -61.04 73.41 -95.55
C CYS A 414 -61.35 73.01 -94.09
N PRO A 415 -61.38 71.71 -93.72
CA PRO A 415 -61.02 70.55 -94.53
C PRO A 415 -62.19 69.96 -95.32
N LYS A 416 -61.87 69.03 -96.23
CA LYS A 416 -62.83 68.11 -96.89
C LYS A 416 -63.32 67.05 -95.88
N PRO A 417 -64.59 66.61 -95.93
CA PRO A 417 -65.07 65.48 -95.14
C PRO A 417 -64.28 64.18 -95.40
N GLN A 418 -63.95 63.44 -94.33
CA GLN A 418 -63.31 62.11 -94.39
C GLN A 418 -63.96 61.15 -93.39
N HIS A 419 -63.80 59.83 -93.61
CA HIS A 419 -64.29 58.76 -92.72
C HIS A 419 -65.77 58.94 -92.28
N LYS A 420 -66.66 59.28 -93.22
CA LYS A 420 -68.10 59.57 -93.01
C LYS A 420 -68.40 60.78 -92.10
N GLY A 421 -67.49 61.73 -91.94
CA GLY A 421 -67.81 63.03 -91.34
C GLY A 421 -68.82 63.84 -92.16
N ALA A 422 -69.48 64.80 -91.50
CA ALA A 422 -70.58 65.59 -92.07
C ALA A 422 -70.12 66.53 -93.21
N PRO A 423 -71.02 66.87 -94.17
CA PRO A 423 -70.78 67.92 -95.16
C PRO A 423 -70.69 69.32 -94.51
N CYS A 424 -70.34 70.34 -95.30
CA CYS A 424 -70.33 71.72 -94.80
C CYS A 424 -71.75 72.21 -94.44
N PRO A 425 -71.91 73.09 -93.43
CA PRO A 425 -73.20 73.68 -93.09
C PRO A 425 -73.79 74.53 -94.22
N ASP A 426 -75.11 74.63 -94.29
CA ASP A 426 -75.82 75.40 -95.32
C ASP A 426 -75.43 76.89 -95.33
N GLY A 427 -75.45 77.47 -96.53
CA GLY A 427 -75.22 78.89 -96.77
C GLY A 427 -74.60 79.14 -98.15
N ALA A 428 -74.94 80.27 -98.76
CA ALA A 428 -74.56 80.61 -100.13
C ALA A 428 -73.04 80.51 -100.39
N ASP A 429 -72.69 80.12 -101.61
CA ASP A 429 -71.33 80.00 -102.14
C ASP A 429 -70.94 81.17 -103.05
N GLU A 430 -71.89 82.02 -103.47
CA GLU A 430 -71.72 83.29 -104.19
C GLU A 430 -72.46 84.46 -103.50
N GLU A 431 -71.91 85.68 -103.62
CA GLU A 431 -72.47 86.93 -103.05
C GLU A 431 -72.26 88.10 -104.03
N ILE A 432 -73.26 88.98 -104.21
CA ILE A 432 -73.28 90.07 -105.21
C ILE A 432 -73.87 91.35 -104.60
N ARG A 433 -73.29 92.54 -104.89
CA ARG A 433 -73.76 93.85 -104.39
C ARG A 433 -73.64 94.98 -105.43
N LYS A 434 -74.45 96.04 -105.29
CA LYS A 434 -74.38 97.27 -106.11
C LYS A 434 -73.26 98.23 -105.67
N CYS A 435 -72.60 98.88 -106.61
CA CYS A 435 -71.40 99.69 -106.38
C CYS A 435 -71.68 101.11 -105.85
N ALA A 436 -72.90 101.65 -106.04
CA ALA A 436 -73.28 102.99 -105.58
C ALA A 436 -73.34 103.12 -104.04
N GLU A 437 -73.31 102.01 -103.31
CA GLU A 437 -73.37 101.97 -101.84
C GLU A 437 -71.99 102.12 -101.18
N ARG A 438 -70.92 102.36 -101.97
CA ARG A 438 -69.55 102.54 -101.45
C ARG A 438 -69.42 103.84 -100.62
N PRO A 439 -68.84 103.78 -99.40
CA PRO A 439 -68.93 104.88 -98.42
C PRO A 439 -68.19 106.16 -98.83
N TYR A 440 -67.19 106.08 -99.72
CA TYR A 440 -66.44 107.27 -100.17
C TYR A 440 -67.23 108.19 -101.12
N CYS A 441 -68.38 107.76 -101.66
CA CYS A 441 -69.20 108.55 -102.59
C CYS A 441 -70.40 109.27 -101.92
N ARG A 442 -70.39 109.46 -100.59
CA ARG A 442 -71.49 110.07 -99.81
C ARG A 442 -71.16 111.38 -99.07
N LYS A 443 -70.02 112.04 -99.33
CA LYS A 443 -69.61 113.28 -98.64
C LYS A 443 -69.22 114.41 -99.60
N LEU A 444 -70.16 115.29 -99.98
CA LEU A 444 -69.83 116.57 -100.65
C LEU A 444 -70.91 117.68 -100.57
N VAL A 445 -72.00 117.50 -99.81
CA VAL A 445 -73.06 118.51 -99.65
C VAL A 445 -73.55 118.54 -98.19
N SER A 446 -73.99 119.73 -97.74
CA SER A 446 -74.55 120.06 -96.42
C SER A 446 -73.55 120.27 -95.27
N ILE A 447 -73.38 121.54 -94.92
CA ILE A 447 -72.81 122.04 -93.66
C ILE A 447 -74.00 122.47 -92.76
N HIS A 448 -73.76 122.60 -91.44
CA HIS A 448 -74.67 123.02 -90.35
C HIS A 448 -75.47 121.93 -89.61
N LYS A 449 -75.84 122.32 -88.37
CA LYS A 449 -76.64 121.61 -87.35
C LYS A 449 -75.95 120.44 -86.65
N THR A 450 -75.18 120.82 -85.62
CA THR A 450 -75.33 120.44 -84.20
C THR A 450 -75.85 119.04 -83.79
N THR A 451 -75.40 118.66 -82.58
CA THR A 451 -76.05 117.75 -81.60
C THR A 451 -75.93 116.22 -81.77
N THR A 452 -74.99 115.69 -80.97
CA THR A 452 -75.15 114.54 -80.03
C THR A 452 -75.12 113.07 -80.47
N ILE A 453 -74.43 112.31 -79.59
CA ILE A 453 -74.59 110.90 -79.20
C ILE A 453 -73.95 109.81 -80.07
N ARG A 454 -72.97 109.12 -79.42
CA ARG A 454 -72.63 107.67 -79.35
C ARG A 454 -72.96 106.79 -80.58
N THR A 455 -72.13 105.82 -80.96
CA THR A 455 -71.61 104.70 -80.13
C THR A 455 -70.36 104.04 -80.73
N THR A 456 -69.75 103.08 -80.00
CA THR A 456 -68.97 101.90 -80.52
C THR A 456 -67.66 102.20 -81.30
N GLU A 457 -66.60 101.36 -81.37
CA GLU A 457 -66.22 100.12 -80.69
C GLU A 457 -64.72 99.80 -80.90
N LEU A 458 -64.08 99.15 -79.91
CA LEU A 458 -63.02 98.11 -80.05
C LEU A 458 -61.72 98.40 -80.85
N THR A 459 -60.85 97.38 -80.93
CA THR A 459 -59.47 97.33 -81.47
C THR A 459 -58.43 98.15 -80.70
N GLU A 460 -57.17 97.74 -80.51
CA GLU A 460 -56.43 96.48 -80.74
C GLU A 460 -55.28 96.44 -79.67
N GLN A 461 -54.96 95.33 -78.98
CA GLN A 461 -54.10 94.19 -79.39
C GLN A 461 -52.58 94.47 -79.26
N TYR A 462 -51.76 93.41 -79.10
CA TYR A 462 -50.31 93.35 -79.41
C TYR A 462 -49.35 94.12 -78.44
N LEU A 463 -48.06 93.78 -78.20
CA LEU A 463 -47.08 92.78 -78.73
C LEU A 463 -46.13 92.22 -77.61
N ILE A 464 -45.61 90.98 -77.78
CA ILE A 464 -44.16 90.53 -77.71
C ILE A 464 -43.38 90.65 -76.36
N GLU A 465 -42.28 89.95 -76.00
CA GLU A 465 -41.29 88.99 -76.60
C GLU A 465 -41.09 87.78 -75.63
N SER A 466 -40.57 86.56 -75.94
CA SER A 466 -39.18 86.10 -76.24
C SER A 466 -38.08 86.67 -75.31
N THR A 467 -36.99 86.01 -74.85
CA THR A 467 -36.40 84.63 -74.88
C THR A 467 -35.34 84.54 -73.72
N LEU A 468 -34.42 83.57 -73.46
CA LEU A 468 -33.93 82.29 -74.03
C LEU A 468 -33.16 81.46 -72.94
N HIS A 469 -33.03 80.13 -73.14
CA HIS A 469 -31.89 79.23 -72.79
C HIS A 469 -31.34 78.97 -71.34
N ASN A 470 -31.32 77.65 -71.01
CA ASN A 470 -30.17 76.82 -70.58
C ASN A 470 -29.53 76.77 -69.16
N LEU A 471 -29.19 75.51 -68.80
CA LEU A 471 -27.99 74.99 -68.10
C LEU A 471 -27.82 75.03 -66.55
N THR A 472 -28.07 73.83 -65.98
CA THR A 472 -27.22 73.08 -65.01
C THR A 472 -27.08 73.42 -63.51
N THR A 473 -26.88 72.32 -62.76
CA THR A 473 -26.07 72.12 -61.52
C THR A 473 -26.59 72.46 -60.11
N MET A 474 -26.61 71.39 -59.30
CA MET A 474 -26.18 71.25 -57.90
C MET A 474 -27.12 71.57 -56.70
N TRP A 475 -26.93 70.71 -55.68
CA TRP A 475 -27.41 70.73 -54.28
C TRP A 475 -26.51 71.66 -53.41
N PRO A 476 -26.67 71.79 -52.05
CA PRO A 476 -27.68 71.31 -51.08
C PRO A 476 -28.16 72.37 -50.03
N LYS A 477 -28.86 71.91 -48.97
CA LYS A 477 -29.12 72.56 -47.65
C LYS A 477 -30.30 73.57 -47.66
N THR A 478 -30.97 73.89 -46.56
CA THR A 478 -30.71 73.73 -45.09
C THR A 478 -31.90 73.07 -44.35
N SER A 479 -31.68 72.15 -43.39
CA SER A 479 -31.72 72.33 -41.91
C SER A 479 -33.14 72.49 -41.29
N THR A 480 -33.48 72.01 -40.09
CA THR A 480 -32.79 71.14 -39.11
C THR A 480 -33.81 70.67 -38.05
N GLU A 481 -33.74 69.42 -37.59
CA GLU A 481 -33.90 69.08 -36.16
C GLU A 481 -33.36 67.67 -35.84
N GLN A 482 -33.10 67.41 -34.56
CA GLN A 482 -32.63 66.12 -34.00
C GLN A 482 -33.84 65.41 -33.33
N VAL A 483 -33.85 64.11 -33.01
CA VAL A 483 -32.98 63.35 -32.08
C VAL A 483 -33.00 61.84 -32.42
N SER A 484 -32.02 61.10 -31.88
CA SER A 484 -31.78 59.65 -32.01
C SER A 484 -32.97 58.75 -31.56
N THR A 485 -33.14 57.52 -32.08
CA THR A 485 -32.35 56.34 -31.64
C THR A 485 -32.63 55.05 -32.43
N LEU A 486 -31.61 54.18 -32.49
CA LEU A 486 -31.58 52.70 -32.45
C LEU A 486 -32.44 51.78 -33.37
N ASN A 487 -31.76 50.70 -33.79
CA ASN A 487 -32.24 49.33 -34.01
C ASN A 487 -33.22 49.01 -35.16
N ILE A 488 -32.59 48.78 -36.31
CA ILE A 488 -32.78 47.62 -37.20
C ILE A 488 -33.59 46.47 -36.56
N SER A 489 -34.72 46.14 -37.17
CA SER A 489 -35.34 44.81 -37.07
C SER A 489 -35.86 44.41 -38.46
N LEU A 490 -35.60 43.17 -38.88
CA LEU A 490 -35.96 42.62 -40.18
C LEU A 490 -36.33 41.15 -40.01
N ILE A 491 -37.57 40.80 -40.34
CA ILE A 491 -38.17 39.47 -40.65
C ILE A 491 -39.69 39.60 -40.43
N PRO A 492 -40.55 38.93 -41.22
CA PRO A 492 -40.27 38.04 -42.36
C PRO A 492 -40.23 38.74 -43.72
#